data_AF-A0A4Y4M4V2-F1
#
_entry.id   AF-A0A4Y4M4V2-F1
#
_cell.length_a   1.000
_cell.length_b   1.000
_cell.length_c   1.000
_cell.angle_alpha   90.00
_cell.angle_beta   90.00
_cell.angle_gamma   90.00
#
_symmetry.space_group_name_H-M   'P 1'
#
loop_
_entity.id
_entity.type
_entity.pdbx_description
1 polymer ?
#
loop_
_entity_poly.entity_id
_entity_poly.type
_entity_poly.pdbx_seq_one_letter_code
_entity_poly.pdbx_strand_id
1 'polypeptide(L)'
;MSNKKRINSKIHSIQRKKELKIFSLACKNATIIINRAIEVSRNYINSGGLIPYCIYSEKIIDSHGDEIIIPMLQIIKYTYPEQS
;
A
#
# COMPACT_ATOMS: atom_id res chain seq x y z
N MET A 1 38.64 32.01 -20.51
CA MET A 1 37.76 30.81 -20.50
C MET A 1 37.08 30.70 -21.87
N SER A 2 37.19 29.58 -22.60
CA SER A 2 36.74 29.53 -24.01
C SER A 2 35.21 29.49 -24.16
N ASN A 3 34.68 30.05 -25.25
CA ASN A 3 33.24 30.06 -25.55
C ASN A 3 32.59 28.67 -25.52
N LYS A 4 33.33 27.64 -25.95
CA LYS A 4 32.89 26.24 -25.91
C LYS A 4 32.58 25.78 -24.48
N LYS A 5 33.44 26.10 -23.50
CA LYS A 5 33.20 25.78 -22.09
C LYS A 5 31.96 26.51 -21.55
N ARG A 6 31.76 27.77 -21.95
CA ARG A 6 30.61 28.58 -21.53
C ARG A 6 29.28 28.02 -22.04
N ILE A 7 29.25 27.57 -23.29
CA ILE A 7 28.06 26.95 -23.91
C ILE A 7 27.73 25.62 -23.22
N ASN A 8 28.71 24.73 -23.04
CA ASN A 8 28.47 23.44 -22.36
C ASN A 8 27.93 23.62 -20.94
N SER A 9 28.49 24.56 -20.16
CA SER A 9 27.98 24.86 -18.82
C SER A 9 26.51 25.33 -18.85
N LYS A 10 26.14 26.14 -19.85
CA LYS A 10 24.76 26.61 -20.02
C LYS A 10 23.79 25.48 -20.38
N ILE A 11 24.20 24.55 -21.25
CA ILE A 11 23.41 23.36 -21.63
C ILE A 11 23.13 22.51 -20.38
N HIS A 12 24.15 22.19 -19.59
CA HIS A 12 23.98 21.42 -18.35
C HIS A 12 23.08 22.12 -17.33
N SER A 13 23.19 23.44 -17.19
CA SER A 13 22.31 24.21 -16.31
C SER A 13 20.83 24.11 -16.72
N ILE A 14 20.56 24.15 -18.03
CA ILE A 14 19.19 24.02 -18.58
C ILE A 14 18.66 22.60 -18.35
N GLN A 15 19.46 21.57 -18.62
CA GLN A 15 19.09 20.17 -18.39
C GLN A 15 18.77 19.92 -16.92
N ARG A 16 19.65 20.36 -16.01
CA ARG A 16 19.44 20.22 -14.55
C ARG A 16 18.15 20.90 -14.09
N LYS A 17 17.82 22.08 -14.63
CA LYS A 17 16.54 22.76 -14.33
C LYS A 17 15.33 21.95 -14.79
N LYS A 18 15.42 21.30 -15.95
CA LYS A 18 14.35 20.43 -16.47
C LYS A 18 14.17 19.19 -15.58
N GLU A 19 15.27 18.53 -15.22
CA GLU A 19 15.27 17.36 -14.33
C GLU A 19 14.68 17.71 -12.96
N LEU A 20 15.06 18.83 -12.36
CA LEU A 20 14.50 19.28 -11.07
C LEU A 20 12.99 19.54 -11.14
N LYS A 21 12.49 20.07 -12.26
CA LYS A 21 11.04 20.24 -12.45
C LYS A 21 10.30 18.90 -12.54
N ILE A 22 10.87 17.94 -13.28
CA ILE A 22 10.32 16.58 -13.39
C ILE A 22 10.32 15.90 -12.02
N PHE A 23 11.44 15.99 -11.30
CA PHE A 23 11.57 15.43 -9.95
C PHE A 23 10.56 16.04 -8.98
N SER A 24 10.40 17.36 -8.98
CA SER A 24 9.41 18.05 -8.14
C SER A 24 7.99 17.58 -8.42
N LEU A 25 7.63 17.40 -9.70
CA LEU A 25 6.32 16.86 -10.08
C LEU A 25 6.14 15.41 -9.59
N ALA A 26 7.17 14.58 -9.74
CA ALA A 26 7.15 13.20 -9.27
C ALA A 26 6.95 13.13 -7.75
N CYS A 27 7.63 13.97 -6.97
CA CYS A 27 7.44 14.06 -5.53
C CYS A 27 5.99 14.46 -5.16
N LYS A 28 5.41 15.45 -5.85
CA LYS A 28 4.01 15.85 -5.62
C LYS A 28 3.04 14.68 -5.85
N ASN A 29 3.24 13.93 -6.94
CA ASN A 29 2.41 12.77 -7.24
C ASN A 29 2.59 11.65 -6.20
N ALA A 30 3.82 11.41 -5.75
CA ALA A 30 4.08 10.44 -4.68
C ALA A 30 3.36 10.81 -3.37
N THR A 31 3.38 12.10 -2.99
CA THR A 31 2.63 12.58 -1.82
C THR A 31 1.13 12.32 -1.93
N ILE A 32 0.52 12.55 -3.11
CA ILE A 32 -0.90 12.28 -3.34
C ILE A 32 -1.21 10.79 -3.14
N ILE A 33 -0.38 9.91 -3.71
CA ILE A 33 -0.55 8.45 -3.60
C ILE A 33 -0.44 8.01 -2.13
N ILE A 34 0.58 8.49 -1.41
CA ILE A 34 0.79 8.16 0.01
C ILE A 34 -0.41 8.61 0.85
N ASN A 35 -0.89 9.85 0.66
CA ASN A 35 -2.04 10.36 1.40
C ASN A 35 -3.30 9.53 1.15
N ARG A 36 -3.53 9.10 -0.10
CA ARG A 36 -4.66 8.24 -0.45
C ARG A 36 -4.53 6.85 0.15
N ALA A 37 -3.32 6.29 0.19
CA ALA A 37 -3.06 5.02 0.85
C ALA A 37 -3.33 5.12 2.36
N ILE A 38 -2.91 6.21 3.01
CA ILE A 38 -3.20 6.48 4.43
C ILE A 38 -4.71 6.60 4.67
N GLU A 39 -5.44 7.30 3.80
CA GLU A 39 -6.90 7.44 3.90
C GLU A 39 -7.61 6.09 3.80
N VAL A 40 -7.24 5.26 2.82
CA VAL A 40 -7.79 3.90 2.66
C VAL A 40 -7.49 3.05 3.90
N SER A 41 -6.26 3.08 4.40
CA SER A 41 -5.88 2.37 5.62
C SER A 41 -6.68 2.86 6.84
N ARG A 42 -6.86 4.17 7.01
CA ARG A 42 -7.69 4.73 8.09
C ARG A 42 -9.15 4.31 7.98
N ASN A 43 -9.72 4.30 6.78
CA ASN A 43 -11.08 3.83 6.56
C ASN A 43 -11.23 2.33 6.83
N TYR A 44 -10.20 1.53 6.53
CA TYR A 44 -10.16 0.10 6.85
C TYR A 44 -9.99 -0.16 8.37
N ILE A 45 -9.25 0.70 9.06
CA ILE A 45 -9.07 0.64 10.52
C ILE A 45 -10.36 1.08 11.23
N ASN A 46 -10.98 2.17 10.78
CA ASN A 46 -12.19 2.73 11.38
C ASN A 46 -13.45 1.90 11.13
N SER A 47 -13.46 1.07 10.09
CA SER A 47 -14.58 0.16 9.83
C SER A 47 -14.62 -1.05 10.75
N GLY A 48 -13.59 -1.25 11.61
CA GLY A 48 -13.53 -2.37 12.55
C GLY A 48 -13.66 -3.69 11.78
N GLY A 49 -12.60 -4.05 11.05
CA GLY A 49 -12.59 -5.22 10.18
C GLY A 49 -13.19 -6.45 10.87
N LEU A 50 -14.23 -6.99 10.26
CA LEU A 50 -14.78 -8.29 10.61
C LEU A 50 -13.78 -9.34 10.12
N ILE A 51 -13.00 -9.91 11.04
CA ILE A 51 -12.00 -10.92 10.71
C ILE A 51 -12.65 -12.29 10.95
N PRO A 52 -12.69 -13.18 9.93
CA PRO A 52 -13.07 -14.55 10.14
C PRO A 52 -11.97 -15.25 10.96
N TYR A 53 -12.34 -15.68 12.16
CA TYR A 53 -11.48 -16.42 13.08
C TYR A 53 -11.94 -17.88 13.13
N CYS A 54 -11.06 -18.81 12.78
CA CYS A 54 -11.39 -20.23 12.86
C CYS A 54 -11.43 -20.65 14.34
N ILE A 55 -12.60 -21.06 14.83
CA ILE A 55 -12.76 -21.52 16.21
C ILE A 55 -12.33 -22.98 16.32
N TYR A 56 -12.76 -23.81 15.37
CA TYR A 56 -12.41 -25.21 15.26
C TYR A 56 -12.74 -25.74 13.86
N SER A 57 -12.28 -26.95 13.56
CA SER A 57 -12.53 -27.63 12.28
C SER A 57 -13.25 -28.94 12.57
N GLU A 58 -14.36 -29.18 11.88
CA GLU A 58 -15.04 -30.48 11.88
C GLU A 58 -14.50 -31.34 10.74
N LYS A 59 -14.25 -32.61 11.04
CA LYS A 59 -13.96 -33.61 10.02
C LYS A 59 -15.22 -34.39 9.72
N ILE A 60 -15.62 -34.41 8.46
CA ILE A 60 -16.69 -35.28 7.98
C ILE A 60 -16.10 -36.23 6.94
N ILE A 61 -16.64 -37.45 6.89
CA ILE A 61 -16.30 -38.42 5.85
C ILE A 61 -17.45 -38.40 4.85
N ASP A 62 -17.14 -38.20 3.58
CA ASP A 62 -18.15 -38.21 2.54
C ASP A 62 -18.63 -39.64 2.21
N SER A 63 -19.59 -39.77 1.29
CA SER A 63 -20.11 -41.08 0.87
C SER A 63 -19.09 -41.94 0.12
N HIS A 64 -17.96 -41.39 -0.28
CA HIS A 64 -16.88 -42.06 -0.99
C HIS A 64 -15.71 -42.44 -0.06
N GLY A 65 -15.77 -42.04 1.21
CA GLY A 65 -14.72 -42.30 2.21
C GLY A 65 -13.66 -41.21 2.29
N ASP A 66 -13.84 -40.09 1.59
CA ASP A 66 -12.90 -38.98 1.60
C ASP A 66 -13.11 -38.09 2.83
N GLU A 67 -12.02 -37.71 3.49
CA GLU A 67 -12.05 -36.77 4.61
C GLU A 67 -12.21 -35.33 4.11
N ILE A 68 -13.31 -34.68 4.51
CA ILE A 68 -13.55 -33.26 4.28
C ILE A 68 -13.38 -32.51 5.61
N ILE A 69 -12.54 -31.48 5.60
CA ILE A 69 -12.35 -30.58 6.74
C ILE A 69 -13.22 -29.34 6.53
N ILE A 70 -14.21 -29.14 7.39
CA ILE A 70 -15.07 -27.96 7.40
C ILE A 70 -14.60 -27.01 8.51
N PRO A 71 -14.00 -25.86 8.18
CA PRO A 71 -13.66 -24.86 9.18
C PRO A 71 -14.91 -24.12 9.66
N MET A 72 -15.15 -24.09 10.98
CA MET A 72 -16.14 -23.19 11.57
C MET A 72 -15.49 -21.85 11.89
N LEU A 73 -16.00 -20.79 11.24
CA LEU A 73 -15.50 -19.43 11.38
C LEU A 73 -16.42 -18.60 12.27
N GLN A 74 -15.86 -17.90 13.24
CA GLN A 74 -16.51 -16.78 13.93
C GLN A 74 -16.14 -15.48 13.24
N ILE A 75 -17.11 -14.60 13.06
CA ILE A 75 -16.80 -13.22 12.74
C ILE A 75 -16.50 -12.48 14.05
N ILE A 76 -15.27 -12.01 14.21
CA ILE A 76 -14.88 -11.19 15.35
C ILE A 76 -14.66 -9.76 14.88
N LYS A 77 -15.24 -8.81 15.60
CA LYS A 77 -14.94 -7.38 15.40
C LYS A 77 -13.55 -7.12 15.97
N TYR A 78 -12.56 -6.94 15.10
CA TYR A 78 -11.22 -6.60 15.56
C TYR A 78 -11.15 -5.09 15.84
N THR A 79 -11.19 -4.73 17.11
CA THR A 79 -10.92 -3.36 17.56
C THR A 79 -9.41 -3.20 17.69
N TYR A 80 -8.79 -2.43 16.80
CA TYR A 80 -7.39 -2.07 16.96
C TYR A 80 -7.22 -1.34 18.31
N PRO A 81 -6.21 -1.70 19.13
CA PRO A 81 -5.93 -0.93 20.32
C PRO A 81 -5.62 0.50 19.90
N GLU A 82 -6.35 1.46 20.48
CA GLU A 82 -6.09 2.88 20.28
C GLU A 82 -4.62 3.13 20.63
N GLN A 83 -3.85 3.65 19.67
CA GLN A 83 -2.50 4.11 19.95
C GLN A 83 -2.62 5.40 20.77
N SER A 84 -2.56 5.25 22.09
CA SER A 84 -2.45 6.32 23.09
C SER A 84 -1.09 7.00 23.03
#